data_AF-A0A8T1CW14-F1
#
_entry.id   AF-A0A8T1CW14-F1
#
_cell.length_a   1.000
_cell.length_b   1.000
_cell.length_c   1.000
_cell.angle_alpha   90.00
_cell.angle_beta   90.00
_cell.angle_gamma   90.00
#
_symmetry.space_group_name_H-M   'P 1'
#
loop_
_entity.id
_entity.type
_entity.pdbx_description
1 polymer ?
#
loop_
_entity_poly.entity_id
_entity_poly.type
_entity_poly.pdbx_seq_one_letter_code
_entity_poly.pdbx_strand_id
1 'polypeptide(L)'
;MDWCVAIRRIAACSTAIQCADDAFDAELKTLLGFLGHEDGLVVYAAKEELRMVLISGRIAPVKDIVKALLVPPPNAWRGEASGFQLQLLRQLVKMKNPGGSEDHGRKDGSSDDEGGQSVGHTYLQTLLKNLLQIGTLVRSVFIPAGCMTTTAPLSVQYETLVFMSDFVKRLHSLEMAECSQVELSEQMMAVVKDVFVTMNYGSQPTFVSCAVLGLLGDFQELVKSWMDQTQVDEEHNIDAVYSKWLEQCLVWLMQSSCMSTALQLLNDKESLNTASQEAFVAKSSPYPFLQQWLLYLSQMGVAFIEASLTQTKRANWITLQAPCLTAASWIEQKLPSRQQLFAVLAEQDDVMIEVLNGITRMAVLVDSAGSILAQRYSSFIAHMTTEYDSDLLFADLVDTLGRDHLVLLDLLISNETQMLEYFMRYLRRLSTRWGISKRKLQTDERLEGVMSVLIRTRLEIDRLVAAELFPYGAGPLTRRLLAIEQLYEDSGDDDAEQL
;
A
#
# COMPACT_ATOMS: atom_id res chain seq x y z
N MET A 1 -37.87 -16.96 -9.97
CA MET A 1 -38.59 -15.94 -10.75
C MET A 1 -37.96 -15.91 -12.14
N ASP A 2 -38.72 -15.70 -13.22
CA ASP A 2 -38.11 -15.50 -14.55
C ASP A 2 -37.22 -14.24 -14.54
N TRP A 3 -35.98 -14.34 -15.03
CA TRP A 3 -35.01 -13.25 -15.05
C TRP A 3 -35.57 -12.00 -15.76
N CYS A 4 -36.39 -12.17 -16.82
CA CYS A 4 -37.06 -11.08 -17.52
C CYS A 4 -38.08 -10.33 -16.63
N VAL A 5 -38.73 -11.04 -15.71
CA VAL A 5 -39.67 -10.45 -14.75
C VAL A 5 -38.90 -9.73 -13.65
N ALA A 6 -37.81 -10.32 -13.17
CA ALA A 6 -36.95 -9.72 -12.16
C ALA A 6 -36.35 -8.39 -12.66
N ILE A 7 -35.74 -8.37 -13.85
CA ILE A 7 -35.15 -7.14 -14.42
C ILE A 7 -36.19 -6.04 -14.60
N ARG A 8 -37.38 -6.35 -15.12
CA ARG A 8 -38.48 -5.36 -15.22
C ARG A 8 -38.90 -4.81 -13.87
N ARG A 9 -38.93 -5.66 -12.83
CA ARG A 9 -39.26 -5.24 -11.47
C ARG A 9 -38.14 -4.36 -10.88
N ILE A 10 -36.88 -4.70 -11.09
CA ILE A 10 -35.71 -3.91 -10.66
C ILE A 10 -35.78 -2.51 -11.28
N ALA A 11 -35.96 -2.40 -12.59
CA ALA A 11 -36.06 -1.11 -13.28
C ALA A 11 -37.27 -0.28 -12.80
N ALA A 12 -38.41 -0.93 -12.56
CA ALA A 12 -39.59 -0.26 -12.02
C ALA A 12 -39.35 0.28 -10.59
N CYS A 13 -38.69 -0.50 -9.72
CA CYS A 13 -38.31 -0.05 -8.38
C CYS A 13 -37.32 1.13 -8.43
N SER A 14 -36.30 1.05 -9.29
CA SER A 14 -35.33 2.14 -9.50
C SER A 14 -36.02 3.44 -9.94
N THR A 15 -36.92 3.35 -10.92
CA THR A 15 -37.70 4.49 -11.39
C THR A 15 -38.59 5.07 -10.29
N ALA A 16 -39.27 4.20 -9.52
CA ALA A 16 -40.12 4.64 -8.42
C ALA A 16 -39.31 5.38 -7.34
N ILE A 17 -38.13 4.86 -6.97
CA ILE A 17 -37.23 5.50 -6.00
C ILE A 17 -36.76 6.88 -6.50
N GLN A 18 -36.52 7.05 -7.80
CA GLN A 18 -36.09 8.33 -8.37
C GLN A 18 -37.23 9.36 -8.46
N CYS A 19 -38.49 8.90 -8.47
CA CYS A 19 -39.68 9.73 -8.70
C CYS A 19 -40.52 10.06 -7.46
N ALA A 20 -40.44 9.31 -6.36
CA ALA A 20 -41.40 9.38 -5.26
C ALA A 20 -40.80 9.79 -3.92
N ASP A 21 -41.56 10.58 -3.14
CA ASP A 21 -41.22 10.96 -1.75
C ASP A 21 -41.70 9.94 -0.69
N ASP A 22 -42.82 9.23 -0.93
CA ASP A 22 -43.48 8.43 0.13
C ASP A 22 -43.32 6.90 0.01
N ALA A 23 -43.01 6.36 -1.18
CA ALA A 23 -42.86 4.92 -1.45
C ALA A 23 -41.38 4.50 -1.55
N PHE A 24 -40.51 5.14 -0.78
CA PHE A 24 -39.07 4.93 -0.91
C PHE A 24 -38.61 3.60 -0.28
N ASP A 25 -39.07 3.29 0.93
CA ASP A 25 -38.53 2.19 1.75
C ASP A 25 -38.87 0.79 1.23
N ALA A 26 -40.09 0.57 0.75
CA ALA A 26 -40.52 -0.75 0.30
C ALA A 26 -39.84 -1.15 -1.03
N GLU A 27 -39.70 -0.18 -1.93
CA GLU A 27 -39.05 -0.30 -3.23
C GLU A 27 -37.55 -0.50 -3.05
N LEU A 28 -36.90 0.27 -2.16
CA LEU A 28 -35.50 0.08 -1.82
C LEU A 28 -35.26 -1.30 -1.21
N LYS A 29 -36.09 -1.73 -0.26
CA LYS A 29 -36.00 -3.07 0.35
C LYS A 29 -36.18 -4.18 -0.68
N THR A 30 -37.08 -3.99 -1.65
CA THR A 30 -37.27 -4.92 -2.76
C THR A 30 -36.02 -4.99 -3.63
N LEU A 31 -35.43 -3.85 -3.97
CA LEU A 31 -34.23 -3.75 -4.78
C LEU A 31 -33.00 -4.38 -4.10
N LEU A 32 -32.83 -4.12 -2.79
CA LEU A 32 -31.82 -4.76 -1.95
C LEU A 32 -32.04 -6.29 -1.84
N GLY A 33 -33.29 -6.75 -1.83
CA GLY A 33 -33.62 -8.17 -1.86
C GLY A 33 -33.09 -8.89 -3.11
N PHE A 34 -33.08 -8.20 -4.27
CA PHE A 34 -32.53 -8.76 -5.50
C PHE A 34 -31.01 -8.91 -5.49
N LEU A 35 -30.28 -8.22 -4.59
CA LEU A 35 -28.85 -8.44 -4.42
C LEU A 35 -28.50 -9.79 -3.77
N GLY A 36 -29.48 -10.48 -3.18
CA GLY A 36 -29.33 -11.84 -2.64
C GLY A 36 -29.84 -12.93 -3.59
N HIS A 37 -30.15 -12.60 -4.85
CA HIS A 37 -30.68 -13.55 -5.82
C HIS A 37 -29.61 -14.55 -6.28
N GLU A 38 -30.01 -15.79 -6.61
CA GLU A 38 -29.07 -16.84 -7.04
C GLU A 38 -28.52 -16.63 -8.46
N ASP A 39 -29.29 -15.93 -9.31
CA ASP A 39 -28.90 -15.59 -10.70
C ASP A 39 -28.02 -14.34 -10.74
N GLY A 40 -26.77 -14.51 -11.20
CA GLY A 40 -25.79 -13.44 -11.31
C GLY A 40 -26.20 -12.25 -12.19
N LEU A 41 -27.01 -12.47 -13.25
CA LEU A 41 -27.49 -11.37 -14.09
C LEU A 41 -28.53 -10.52 -13.36
N VAL A 42 -29.38 -11.14 -12.56
CA VAL A 42 -30.38 -10.44 -11.73
C VAL A 42 -29.67 -9.61 -10.66
N VAL A 43 -28.66 -10.17 -10.00
CA VAL A 43 -27.85 -9.45 -9.00
C VAL A 43 -27.10 -8.28 -9.63
N TYR A 44 -26.48 -8.50 -10.79
CA TYR A 44 -25.78 -7.44 -11.52
C TYR A 44 -26.72 -6.30 -11.92
N ALA A 45 -27.90 -6.61 -12.47
CA ALA A 45 -28.90 -5.61 -12.82
C ALA A 45 -29.36 -4.82 -11.58
N ALA A 46 -29.61 -5.50 -10.46
CA ALA A 46 -29.97 -4.84 -9.20
C ALA A 46 -28.86 -3.91 -8.69
N LYS A 47 -27.59 -4.35 -8.80
CA LYS A 47 -26.43 -3.55 -8.43
C LYS A 47 -26.30 -2.28 -9.28
N GLU A 48 -26.41 -2.36 -10.60
CA GLU A 48 -26.31 -1.18 -11.46
C GLU A 48 -27.48 -0.21 -11.25
N GLU A 49 -28.70 -0.70 -11.04
CA GLU A 49 -29.85 0.16 -10.76
C GLU A 49 -29.73 0.85 -9.39
N LEU A 50 -29.26 0.14 -8.36
CA LEU A 50 -28.92 0.77 -7.07
C LEU A 50 -27.84 1.84 -7.21
N ARG A 51 -26.82 1.59 -8.01
CA ARG A 51 -25.76 2.56 -8.29
C ARG A 51 -26.32 3.80 -8.97
N MET A 52 -27.20 3.67 -9.97
CA MET A 52 -27.84 4.81 -10.62
C MET A 52 -28.68 5.64 -9.65
N VAL A 53 -29.45 4.94 -8.80
CA VAL A 53 -30.22 5.55 -7.73
C VAL A 53 -29.30 6.35 -6.79
N LEU A 54 -28.16 5.79 -6.37
CA LEU A 54 -27.16 6.47 -5.52
C LEU A 54 -26.53 7.69 -6.18
N ILE A 55 -26.16 7.60 -7.46
CA ILE A 55 -25.55 8.71 -8.22
C ILE A 55 -26.52 9.88 -8.39
N SER A 56 -27.83 9.62 -8.42
CA SER A 56 -28.84 10.68 -8.58
C SER A 56 -28.84 11.72 -7.45
N GLY A 57 -28.21 11.41 -6.30
CA GLY A 57 -28.09 12.33 -5.16
C GLY A 57 -29.40 12.60 -4.42
N ARG A 58 -30.52 11.97 -4.83
CA ARG A 58 -31.86 12.16 -4.25
C ARG A 58 -32.15 11.32 -3.02
N ILE A 59 -31.16 10.59 -2.51
CA ILE A 59 -31.39 9.59 -1.45
C ILE A 59 -31.09 10.18 -0.08
N ALA A 60 -32.14 10.44 0.69
CA ALA A 60 -32.04 10.83 2.08
C ALA A 60 -31.44 9.73 3.00
N PRO A 61 -31.59 8.41 2.74
CA PRO A 61 -30.98 7.39 3.60
C PRO A 61 -29.88 6.54 2.95
N VAL A 62 -28.79 7.13 2.43
CA VAL A 62 -27.58 6.36 2.02
C VAL A 62 -27.08 5.47 3.19
N LYS A 63 -27.25 5.96 4.42
CA LYS A 63 -26.97 5.21 5.65
C LYS A 63 -27.73 3.88 5.75
N ASP A 64 -29.01 3.84 5.37
CA ASP A 64 -29.81 2.62 5.48
C ASP A 64 -29.44 1.61 4.40
N ILE A 65 -29.01 2.09 3.22
CA ILE A 65 -28.44 1.24 2.16
C ILE A 65 -27.16 0.58 2.67
N VAL A 66 -26.20 1.36 3.19
CA VAL A 66 -24.94 0.82 3.73
C VAL A 66 -25.22 -0.18 4.85
N LYS A 67 -26.13 0.15 5.78
CA LYS A 67 -26.51 -0.74 6.87
C LYS A 67 -27.13 -2.04 6.35
N ALA A 68 -28.05 -1.97 5.39
CA ALA A 68 -28.67 -3.15 4.81
C ALA A 68 -27.65 -4.04 4.06
N LEU A 69 -26.67 -3.42 3.41
CA LEU A 69 -25.57 -4.14 2.76
C LEU A 69 -24.64 -4.82 3.77
N LEU A 70 -24.46 -4.29 4.99
CA LEU A 70 -23.57 -4.88 6.01
C LEU A 70 -24.24 -5.90 6.95
N VAL A 71 -25.57 -5.90 7.04
CA VAL A 71 -26.37 -6.76 7.93
C VAL A 71 -26.72 -8.18 7.40
N PRO A 72 -26.31 -8.67 6.21
CA PRO A 72 -26.57 -10.06 5.84
C PRO A 72 -26.07 -11.05 6.90
N PRO A 73 -26.76 -12.19 7.11
CA PRO A 73 -26.27 -13.21 8.02
C PRO A 73 -24.87 -13.67 7.58
N PRO A 74 -23.97 -14.08 8.48
CA PRO A 74 -22.57 -14.38 8.14
C PRO A 74 -22.40 -15.34 6.95
N ASN A 75 -23.32 -16.30 6.80
CA ASN A 75 -23.27 -17.28 5.72
C ASN A 75 -23.65 -16.71 4.33
N ALA A 76 -24.30 -15.55 4.28
CA ALA A 76 -24.74 -14.92 3.03
C ALA A 76 -23.56 -14.41 2.19
N TRP A 77 -22.44 -14.07 2.82
CA TRP A 77 -21.25 -13.51 2.16
C TRP A 77 -20.44 -14.51 1.35
N ARG A 78 -20.86 -15.77 1.29
CA ARG A 78 -20.14 -16.83 0.56
C ARG A 78 -20.68 -17.09 -0.83
N GLY A 79 -21.84 -16.55 -1.20
CA GLY A 79 -22.38 -16.68 -2.55
C GLY A 79 -21.68 -15.75 -3.54
N GLU A 80 -21.69 -16.08 -4.82
CA GLU A 80 -21.19 -15.20 -5.89
C GLU A 80 -21.88 -13.83 -5.89
N ALA A 81 -23.16 -13.78 -5.48
CA ALA A 81 -23.94 -12.56 -5.32
C ALA A 81 -23.26 -11.53 -4.39
N SER A 82 -22.53 -11.99 -3.39
CA SER A 82 -21.79 -11.16 -2.43
C SER A 82 -20.71 -10.31 -3.10
N GLY A 83 -20.11 -10.80 -4.18
CA GLY A 83 -19.12 -10.05 -4.96
C GLY A 83 -19.71 -8.75 -5.50
N PHE A 84 -20.95 -8.78 -6.00
CA PHE A 84 -21.65 -7.59 -6.49
C PHE A 84 -22.03 -6.62 -5.36
N GLN A 85 -22.38 -7.13 -4.18
CA GLN A 85 -22.62 -6.29 -3.00
C GLN A 85 -21.35 -5.55 -2.55
N LEU A 86 -20.21 -6.24 -2.54
CA LEU A 86 -18.90 -5.66 -2.24
C LEU A 86 -18.48 -4.63 -3.30
N GLN A 87 -18.73 -4.90 -4.58
CA GLN A 87 -18.51 -3.91 -5.64
C GLN A 87 -19.34 -2.64 -5.44
N LEU A 88 -20.60 -2.77 -5.01
CA LEU A 88 -21.46 -1.62 -4.72
C LEU A 88 -20.95 -0.82 -3.50
N LEU A 89 -20.55 -1.50 -2.42
CA LEU A 89 -19.91 -0.87 -1.26
C LEU A 89 -18.62 -0.14 -1.66
N ARG A 90 -17.80 -0.73 -2.52
CA ARG A 90 -16.58 -0.12 -3.06
C ARG A 90 -16.88 1.14 -3.87
N GLN A 91 -17.91 1.10 -4.71
CA GLN A 91 -18.35 2.27 -5.46
C GLN A 91 -18.82 3.39 -4.53
N LEU A 92 -19.58 3.06 -3.47
CA LEU A 92 -19.99 4.03 -2.44
C LEU A 92 -18.79 4.68 -1.77
N VAL A 93 -17.78 3.90 -1.39
CA VAL A 93 -16.52 4.42 -0.79
C VAL A 93 -15.83 5.42 -1.74
N LYS A 94 -15.85 5.15 -3.05
CA LYS A 94 -15.21 5.98 -4.09
C LYS A 94 -16.00 7.21 -4.50
N MET A 95 -17.29 7.32 -4.16
CA MET A 95 -18.08 8.49 -4.54
C MET A 95 -17.47 9.77 -3.94
N LYS A 96 -17.08 10.72 -4.80
CA LYS A 96 -16.66 12.06 -4.37
C LYS A 96 -17.92 12.83 -3.98
N ASN A 97 -17.85 13.63 -2.92
CA ASN A 97 -18.98 14.47 -2.55
C ASN A 97 -19.32 15.44 -3.68
N PRO A 98 -20.56 15.40 -4.21
CA PRO A 98 -20.96 16.29 -5.29
C PRO A 98 -21.03 17.76 -4.87
N GLY A 99 -21.07 18.05 -3.56
CA GLY A 99 -21.17 19.41 -3.02
C GLY A 99 -19.84 20.17 -2.85
N GLY A 100 -18.70 19.55 -3.16
CA GLY A 100 -17.39 20.20 -3.10
C GLY A 100 -17.03 20.93 -4.39
N SER A 101 -17.94 21.73 -4.96
CA SER A 101 -17.49 22.70 -5.96
C SER A 101 -16.63 23.71 -5.22
N GLU A 102 -15.35 23.77 -5.57
CA GLU A 102 -14.40 24.79 -5.14
C GLU A 102 -14.87 26.15 -5.68
N ASP A 103 -15.94 26.70 -5.08
CA ASP A 103 -16.39 28.04 -5.38
C ASP A 103 -15.43 28.99 -4.67
N HIS A 104 -14.32 29.31 -5.36
CA HIS A 104 -13.29 30.27 -4.94
C HIS A 104 -13.80 31.74 -4.97
N GLY A 105 -15.11 31.98 -4.85
CA GLY A 105 -15.72 33.29 -5.03
C GLY A 105 -16.22 33.94 -3.74
N ARG A 106 -15.49 34.97 -3.29
CA ARG A 106 -15.91 36.04 -2.35
C ARG A 106 -16.16 35.64 -0.88
N LYS A 107 -15.08 35.74 -0.09
CA LYS A 107 -15.15 36.16 1.31
C LYS A 107 -15.56 37.63 1.37
N ASP A 108 -16.80 37.92 1.72
CA ASP A 108 -17.15 39.21 2.32
C ASP A 108 -17.97 38.99 3.59
N GLY A 109 -17.30 39.20 4.72
CA GLY A 109 -17.83 39.84 5.91
C GLY A 109 -18.95 39.15 6.71
N SER A 110 -18.58 38.72 7.92
CA SER A 110 -19.39 38.78 9.14
C SER A 110 -20.56 37.78 9.25
N SER A 111 -20.39 36.75 10.07
CA SER A 111 -20.92 36.72 11.45
C SER A 111 -20.72 35.35 12.08
N ASP A 112 -20.57 35.34 13.41
CA ASP A 112 -20.49 34.17 14.28
C ASP A 112 -21.64 33.18 14.00
N ASP A 113 -21.34 31.99 13.49
CA ASP A 113 -22.35 30.94 13.36
C ASP A 113 -21.77 29.55 13.67
N GLU A 114 -22.51 28.83 14.49
CA GLU A 114 -22.12 27.61 15.17
C GLU A 114 -22.00 26.44 14.20
N GLY A 115 -20.83 25.77 14.22
CA GLY A 115 -20.72 24.32 14.08
C GLY A 115 -21.47 23.65 12.93
N GLY A 116 -21.33 24.15 11.70
CA GLY A 116 -21.79 23.44 10.51
C GLY A 116 -21.07 22.09 10.36
N GLN A 117 -21.65 21.01 10.91
CA GLN A 117 -21.19 19.65 10.70
C GLN A 117 -21.13 19.36 9.20
N SER A 118 -19.92 19.15 8.69
CA SER A 118 -19.67 18.77 7.30
C SER A 118 -20.51 17.55 6.94
N VAL A 119 -21.59 17.77 6.20
CA VAL A 119 -22.56 16.76 5.74
C VAL A 119 -21.91 15.72 4.80
N GLY A 120 -20.64 15.92 4.42
CA GLY A 120 -19.99 15.18 3.33
C GLY A 120 -19.71 13.68 3.57
N HIS A 121 -19.77 13.12 4.78
CA HIS A 121 -19.22 11.76 4.98
C HIS A 121 -20.17 10.80 5.70
N THR A 122 -21.48 10.96 5.52
CA THR A 122 -22.51 10.15 6.20
C THR A 122 -22.35 8.63 5.99
N TYR A 123 -21.94 8.20 4.79
CA TYR A 123 -21.74 6.77 4.49
C TYR A 123 -20.46 6.20 5.12
N LEU A 124 -19.35 6.95 5.11
CA LEU A 124 -18.10 6.54 5.78
C LEU A 124 -18.28 6.50 7.30
N GLN A 125 -18.98 7.49 7.87
CA GLN A 125 -19.37 7.44 9.28
C GLN A 125 -20.26 6.23 9.59
N THR A 126 -21.12 5.82 8.64
CA THR A 126 -21.93 4.62 8.81
C THR A 126 -21.07 3.36 8.77
N LEU A 127 -20.09 3.26 7.86
CA LEU A 127 -19.13 2.16 7.82
C LEU A 127 -18.31 2.08 9.12
N LEU A 128 -17.82 3.22 9.61
CA LEU A 128 -17.10 3.32 10.88
C LEU A 128 -17.95 2.92 12.08
N LYS A 129 -19.25 3.24 12.09
CA LYS A 129 -20.18 2.76 13.13
C LYS A 129 -20.49 1.27 13.07
N ASN A 130 -20.07 0.58 12.00
CA ASN A 130 -20.33 -0.84 11.78
C ASN A 130 -19.02 -1.64 11.53
N LEU A 131 -17.90 -1.21 12.12
CA LEU A 131 -16.60 -1.88 11.95
C LEU A 131 -16.62 -3.34 12.40
N LEU A 132 -17.34 -3.65 13.48
CA LEU A 132 -17.50 -5.03 13.95
C LEU A 132 -18.19 -5.92 12.90
N GLN A 133 -19.21 -5.41 12.21
CA GLN A 133 -19.91 -6.11 11.14
C GLN A 133 -18.99 -6.31 9.93
N ILE A 134 -18.17 -5.31 9.58
CA ILE A 134 -17.15 -5.44 8.53
C ILE A 134 -16.14 -6.53 8.90
N GLY A 135 -15.64 -6.54 10.14
CA GLY A 135 -14.76 -7.61 10.64
C GLY A 135 -15.42 -8.98 10.63
N THR A 136 -16.73 -9.06 10.87
CA THR A 136 -17.52 -10.31 10.78
C THR A 136 -17.69 -10.77 9.34
N LEU A 137 -17.94 -9.84 8.42
CA LEU A 137 -17.99 -10.07 6.97
C LEU A 137 -16.67 -10.68 6.51
N VAL A 138 -15.53 -10.07 6.80
CA VAL A 138 -14.21 -10.58 6.37
C VAL A 138 -13.98 -12.00 6.90
N ARG A 139 -14.22 -12.23 8.21
CA ARG A 139 -14.09 -13.58 8.79
C ARG A 139 -15.01 -14.59 8.11
N SER A 140 -16.24 -14.21 7.79
CA SER A 140 -17.20 -15.11 7.17
C SER A 140 -16.82 -15.55 5.75
N VAL A 141 -16.12 -14.68 5.01
CA VAL A 141 -15.60 -14.93 3.66
C VAL A 141 -14.40 -15.88 3.69
N PHE A 142 -13.47 -15.70 4.63
CA PHE A 142 -12.21 -16.43 4.65
C PHE A 142 -12.15 -17.65 5.59
N ILE A 143 -12.88 -17.64 6.71
CA ILE A 143 -12.84 -18.73 7.70
C ILE A 143 -14.04 -19.65 7.49
N PRO A 144 -13.87 -20.93 7.07
CA PRO A 144 -14.98 -21.86 6.88
C PRO A 144 -15.85 -22.03 8.15
N ALA A 145 -17.18 -21.92 8.02
CA ALA A 145 -18.09 -22.04 9.15
C ALA A 145 -18.36 -23.53 9.46
N GLY A 146 -17.60 -24.10 10.39
CA GLY A 146 -17.85 -25.46 10.91
C GLY A 146 -17.77 -26.57 9.86
N CYS A 147 -18.77 -27.46 9.83
CA CYS A 147 -18.83 -28.67 8.97
C CYS A 147 -18.96 -28.37 7.47
N MET A 148 -19.13 -27.10 7.08
CA MET A 148 -19.20 -26.69 5.68
C MET A 148 -17.79 -26.59 5.11
N THR A 149 -17.46 -27.48 4.18
CA THR A 149 -16.16 -27.53 3.48
C THR A 149 -16.04 -26.47 2.38
N THR A 150 -17.10 -25.73 2.07
CA THR A 150 -17.10 -24.76 0.97
C THR A 150 -16.52 -23.42 1.41
N THR A 151 -15.35 -23.10 0.85
CA THR A 151 -14.74 -21.77 0.90
C THR A 151 -15.54 -20.80 0.04
N ALA A 152 -15.51 -19.50 0.35
CA ALA A 152 -16.12 -18.50 -0.52
C ALA A 152 -15.41 -18.49 -1.89
N PRO A 153 -16.10 -18.19 -3.00
CA PRO A 153 -15.50 -18.02 -4.30
C PRO A 153 -14.33 -17.03 -4.24
N LEU A 154 -13.26 -17.31 -4.99
CA LEU A 154 -12.04 -16.49 -5.00
C LEU A 154 -12.31 -15.05 -5.44
N SER A 155 -13.28 -14.84 -6.33
CA SER A 155 -13.75 -13.50 -6.73
C SER A 155 -14.32 -12.71 -5.55
N VAL A 156 -15.07 -13.35 -4.66
CA VAL A 156 -15.65 -12.73 -3.47
C VAL A 156 -14.57 -12.42 -2.44
N GLN A 157 -13.60 -13.34 -2.25
CA GLN A 157 -12.43 -13.10 -1.39
C GLN A 157 -11.65 -11.87 -1.86
N TYR A 158 -11.37 -11.78 -3.17
CA TYR A 158 -10.69 -10.64 -3.76
C TYR A 158 -11.48 -9.34 -3.61
N GLU A 159 -12.78 -9.33 -3.98
CA GLU A 159 -13.62 -8.13 -3.85
C GLU A 159 -13.74 -7.66 -2.40
N THR A 160 -13.67 -8.58 -1.43
CA THR A 160 -13.64 -8.25 0.01
C THR A 160 -12.37 -7.48 0.36
N LEU A 161 -11.21 -7.97 -0.07
CA LEU A 161 -9.91 -7.33 0.19
C LEU A 161 -9.80 -5.96 -0.50
N VAL A 162 -10.25 -5.86 -1.75
CA VAL A 162 -10.22 -4.59 -2.49
C VAL A 162 -11.19 -3.58 -1.89
N PHE A 163 -12.39 -4.00 -1.46
CA PHE A 163 -13.30 -3.13 -0.70
C PHE A 163 -12.62 -2.59 0.57
N MET A 164 -11.96 -3.45 1.35
CA MET A 164 -11.24 -3.03 2.55
C MET A 164 -10.11 -2.05 2.23
N SER A 165 -9.32 -2.30 1.18
CA SER A 165 -8.24 -1.43 0.72
C SER A 165 -8.78 -0.05 0.32
N ASP A 166 -9.82 0.01 -0.51
CA ASP A 166 -10.44 1.27 -0.91
C ASP A 166 -11.05 2.02 0.28
N PHE A 167 -11.64 1.29 1.23
CA PHE A 167 -12.16 1.86 2.47
C PHE A 167 -11.04 2.52 3.27
N VAL A 168 -9.95 1.82 3.53
CA VAL A 168 -8.76 2.32 4.23
C VAL A 168 -8.16 3.55 3.52
N LYS A 169 -7.96 3.49 2.21
CA LYS A 169 -7.46 4.63 1.41
C LYS A 169 -8.34 5.86 1.55
N ARG A 170 -9.66 5.67 1.58
CA ARG A 170 -10.59 6.78 1.72
C ARG A 170 -10.48 7.47 3.08
N LEU A 171 -10.14 6.72 4.14
CA LEU A 171 -9.94 7.27 5.48
C LEU A 171 -8.71 8.19 5.57
N HIS A 172 -7.71 8.05 4.70
CA HIS A 172 -6.53 8.93 4.67
C HIS A 172 -6.91 10.40 4.41
N SER A 173 -8.03 10.65 3.72
CA SER A 173 -8.51 12.01 3.43
C SER A 173 -9.43 12.59 4.52
N LEU A 174 -9.71 11.83 5.58
CA LEU A 174 -10.67 12.21 6.61
C LEU A 174 -10.01 12.46 7.95
N GLU A 175 -10.38 13.58 8.57
CA GLU A 175 -10.18 13.78 10.00
C GLU A 175 -11.10 12.81 10.75
N MET A 176 -10.51 11.78 11.32
CA MET A 176 -11.21 10.78 12.11
C MET A 176 -11.06 11.07 13.60
N ALA A 177 -12.13 10.89 14.35
CA ALA A 177 -12.07 10.88 15.81
C ALA A 177 -11.13 9.74 16.28
N GLU A 178 -10.28 10.04 17.25
CA GLU A 178 -9.26 9.10 17.78
C GLU A 178 -9.88 7.75 18.20
N CYS A 179 -11.06 7.76 18.82
CA CYS A 179 -11.73 6.52 19.23
C CYS A 179 -12.03 5.58 18.05
N SER A 180 -12.40 6.12 16.88
CA SER A 180 -12.64 5.33 15.66
C SER A 180 -11.35 4.83 15.03
N GLN A 181 -10.24 5.56 15.19
CA GLN A 181 -8.92 5.12 14.74
C GLN A 181 -8.44 3.90 15.55
N VAL A 182 -8.58 3.96 16.87
CA VAL A 182 -8.26 2.85 17.79
C VAL A 182 -9.13 1.63 17.47
N GLU A 183 -10.46 1.80 17.39
CA GLU A 183 -11.40 0.70 17.10
C GLU A 183 -11.10 0.03 15.74
N LEU A 184 -10.87 0.82 14.68
CA LEU A 184 -10.51 0.26 13.38
C LEU A 184 -9.22 -0.55 13.44
N SER A 185 -8.21 -0.04 14.15
CA SER A 185 -6.94 -0.73 14.33
C SER A 185 -7.09 -2.04 15.09
N GLU A 186 -7.92 -2.08 16.13
CA GLU A 186 -8.24 -3.31 16.86
C GLU A 186 -8.94 -4.34 15.98
N GLN A 187 -9.92 -3.92 15.17
CA GLN A 187 -10.59 -4.81 14.22
C GLN A 187 -9.62 -5.34 13.17
N MET A 188 -8.75 -4.49 12.62
CA MET A 188 -7.78 -4.90 11.61
C MET A 188 -6.74 -5.87 12.18
N MET A 189 -6.21 -5.60 13.38
CA MET A 189 -5.31 -6.54 14.08
C MET A 189 -5.98 -7.90 14.32
N ALA A 190 -7.27 -7.90 14.69
CA ALA A 190 -8.01 -9.13 14.88
C ALA A 190 -8.22 -9.89 13.55
N VAL A 191 -8.48 -9.19 12.44
CA VAL A 191 -8.54 -9.81 11.10
C VAL A 191 -7.21 -10.42 10.71
N VAL A 192 -6.09 -9.71 10.91
CA VAL A 192 -4.75 -10.24 10.63
C VAL A 192 -4.52 -11.54 11.40
N LYS A 193 -4.81 -11.53 12.70
CA LYS A 193 -4.61 -12.68 13.59
C LYS A 193 -5.51 -13.86 13.24
N ASP A 194 -6.80 -13.62 13.06
CA ASP A 194 -7.79 -14.69 12.90
C ASP A 194 -7.76 -15.28 11.47
N VAL A 195 -7.52 -14.43 10.48
CA VAL A 195 -7.65 -14.76 9.05
C VAL A 195 -6.28 -14.88 8.38
N PHE A 196 -5.48 -13.83 8.37
CA PHE A 196 -4.29 -13.79 7.51
C PHE A 196 -3.13 -14.62 8.03
N VAL A 197 -3.02 -14.83 9.35
CA VAL A 197 -2.04 -15.76 9.94
C VAL A 197 -2.36 -17.20 9.56
N THR A 198 -3.64 -17.58 9.54
CA THR A 198 -4.09 -18.97 9.31
C THR A 198 -4.21 -19.33 7.82
N MET A 199 -4.12 -18.33 6.94
CA MET A 199 -4.20 -18.48 5.49
C MET A 199 -3.00 -19.27 4.92
N ASN A 200 -3.29 -20.24 4.04
CA ASN A 200 -2.27 -21.00 3.31
C ASN A 200 -1.93 -20.32 1.96
N TYR A 201 -0.98 -19.39 1.96
CA TYR A 201 -0.59 -18.60 0.78
C TYR A 201 -0.07 -19.47 -0.38
N GLY A 202 0.53 -20.62 -0.09
CA GLY A 202 0.99 -21.56 -1.13
C GLY A 202 -0.15 -22.20 -1.93
N SER A 203 -1.37 -22.22 -1.40
CA SER A 203 -2.58 -22.71 -2.11
C SER A 203 -3.47 -21.61 -2.65
N GLN A 204 -3.17 -20.34 -2.33
CA GLN A 204 -4.03 -19.21 -2.70
C GLN A 204 -3.65 -18.69 -4.08
N PRO A 205 -4.63 -18.23 -4.89
CA PRO A 205 -4.31 -17.55 -6.13
C PRO A 205 -3.50 -16.30 -5.85
N THR A 206 -2.55 -16.03 -6.74
CA THR A 206 -1.64 -14.88 -6.63
C THR A 206 -2.38 -13.56 -6.40
N PHE A 207 -3.48 -13.28 -7.12
CA PHE A 207 -4.23 -12.02 -6.95
C PHE A 207 -4.84 -11.83 -5.56
N VAL A 208 -5.22 -12.90 -4.87
CA VAL A 208 -5.74 -12.83 -3.49
C VAL A 208 -4.60 -12.50 -2.55
N SER A 209 -3.48 -13.20 -2.68
CA SER A 209 -2.28 -12.97 -1.87
C SER A 209 -1.73 -11.54 -2.05
N CYS A 210 -1.68 -11.03 -3.29
CA CYS A 210 -1.33 -9.64 -3.58
C CYS A 210 -2.32 -8.65 -2.95
N ALA A 211 -3.63 -8.94 -2.98
CA ALA A 211 -4.64 -8.07 -2.37
C ALA A 211 -4.52 -8.03 -0.84
N VAL A 212 -4.11 -9.12 -0.19
CA VAL A 212 -3.78 -9.09 1.26
C VAL A 212 -2.59 -8.17 1.52
N LEU A 213 -1.48 -8.36 0.79
CA LEU A 213 -0.27 -7.53 0.94
C LEU A 213 -0.56 -6.04 0.70
N GLY A 214 -1.33 -5.73 -0.35
CA GLY A 214 -1.78 -4.37 -0.65
C GLY A 214 -2.62 -3.77 0.48
N LEU A 215 -3.61 -4.51 1.00
CA LEU A 215 -4.42 -4.07 2.13
C LEU A 215 -3.58 -3.79 3.39
N LEU A 216 -2.60 -4.65 3.70
CA LEU A 216 -1.72 -4.44 4.85
C LEU A 216 -0.84 -3.21 4.67
N GLY A 217 -0.31 -2.97 3.47
CA GLY A 217 0.44 -1.77 3.12
C GLY A 217 -0.41 -0.50 3.27
N ASP A 218 -1.59 -0.48 2.64
CA ASP A 218 -2.54 0.65 2.72
C ASP A 218 -2.91 0.97 4.17
N PHE A 219 -3.12 -0.05 5.01
CA PHE A 219 -3.47 0.15 6.41
C PHE A 219 -2.28 0.67 7.23
N GLN A 220 -1.07 0.17 6.95
CA GLN A 220 0.13 0.68 7.59
C GLN A 220 0.36 2.17 7.27
N GLU A 221 0.15 2.58 6.03
CA GLU A 221 0.22 4.00 5.63
C GLU A 221 -0.83 4.85 6.36
N LEU A 222 -2.06 4.34 6.49
CA LEU A 222 -3.13 5.03 7.22
C LEU A 222 -2.76 5.25 8.70
N VAL A 223 -2.34 4.20 9.41
CA VAL A 223 -1.99 4.32 10.84
C VAL A 223 -0.76 5.22 11.02
N LYS A 224 0.20 5.18 10.08
CA LYS A 224 1.32 6.12 10.07
C LYS A 224 0.86 7.57 9.89
N SER A 225 -0.04 7.84 8.94
CA SER A 225 -0.60 9.17 8.75
C SER A 225 -1.28 9.69 10.02
N TRP A 226 -2.00 8.84 10.76
CA TRP A 226 -2.59 9.25 12.03
C TRP A 226 -1.53 9.60 13.06
N MET A 227 -0.48 8.79 13.18
CA MET A 227 0.65 9.09 14.08
C MET A 227 1.32 10.43 13.74
N ASP A 228 1.54 10.71 12.46
CA ASP A 228 2.16 11.97 12.02
C ASP A 228 1.26 13.19 12.31
N GLN A 229 -0.06 13.02 12.28
CA GLN A 229 -1.04 14.07 12.61
C GLN A 229 -1.13 14.35 14.13
N THR A 230 -0.97 13.34 14.97
CA THR A 230 -1.12 13.47 16.44
C THR A 230 0.08 14.10 17.15
N GLN A 231 1.19 14.38 16.46
CA GLN A 231 2.43 14.89 17.09
C GLN A 231 2.32 16.25 17.82
N VAL A 232 1.17 16.93 17.75
CA VAL A 232 0.96 18.26 18.35
C VAL A 232 0.37 18.20 19.77
N ASP A 233 -0.32 17.11 20.15
CA ASP A 233 -1.02 17.02 21.44
C ASP A 233 -0.51 15.84 22.29
N GLU A 234 -0.44 16.04 23.62
CA GLU A 234 0.22 15.14 24.59
C GLU A 234 -0.50 13.79 24.83
N GLU A 235 -1.53 13.40 24.05
CA GLU A 235 -2.26 12.14 24.24
C GLU A 235 -1.70 10.98 23.39
N HIS A 236 -1.44 9.84 24.06
CA HIS A 236 -0.47 8.81 23.64
C HIS A 236 -1.07 7.51 23.05
N ASN A 237 -2.36 7.46 22.70
CA ASN A 237 -2.97 6.17 22.33
C ASN A 237 -2.56 5.70 20.93
N ILE A 238 -2.46 6.61 19.94
CA ILE A 238 -2.16 6.24 18.55
C ILE A 238 -0.75 5.65 18.39
N ASP A 239 0.23 6.16 19.12
CA ASP A 239 1.60 5.61 19.10
C ASP A 239 1.65 4.16 19.62
N ALA A 240 0.89 3.87 20.68
CA ALA A 240 0.76 2.52 21.22
C ALA A 240 0.04 1.59 20.24
N VAL A 241 -1.01 2.08 19.58
CA VAL A 241 -1.74 1.35 18.54
C VAL A 241 -0.83 1.05 17.35
N TYR A 242 -0.07 2.02 16.86
CA TYR A 242 0.88 1.81 15.76
C TYR A 242 1.96 0.79 16.12
N SER A 243 2.53 0.89 17.32
CA SER A 243 3.53 -0.08 17.79
C SER A 243 2.96 -1.51 17.84
N LYS A 244 1.74 -1.65 18.34
CA LYS A 244 1.02 -2.94 18.40
C LYS A 244 0.66 -3.47 16.99
N TRP A 245 0.29 -2.58 16.08
CA TRP A 245 0.07 -2.92 14.67
C TRP A 245 1.34 -3.48 14.04
N LEU A 246 2.48 -2.81 14.20
CA LEU A 246 3.75 -3.30 13.67
C LEU A 246 4.14 -4.66 14.27
N GLU A 247 3.95 -4.86 15.57
CA GLU A 247 4.16 -6.16 16.21
C GLU A 247 3.27 -7.24 15.59
N GLN A 248 2.00 -6.94 15.35
CA GLN A 248 1.05 -7.87 14.74
C GLN A 248 1.42 -8.22 13.29
N CYS A 249 1.94 -7.26 12.51
CA CYS A 249 2.49 -7.48 11.17
C CYS A 249 3.72 -8.40 11.19
N LEU A 250 4.61 -8.24 12.17
CA LEU A 250 5.77 -9.11 12.34
C LEU A 250 5.34 -10.54 12.73
N VAL A 251 4.40 -10.66 13.67
CA VAL A 251 3.81 -11.96 14.03
C VAL A 251 3.20 -12.63 12.81
N TRP A 252 2.49 -11.88 11.98
CA TRP A 252 1.93 -12.38 10.73
C TRP A 252 3.00 -12.86 9.74
N LEU A 253 4.04 -12.06 9.49
CA LEU A 253 5.14 -12.45 8.61
C LEU A 253 5.83 -13.74 9.08
N MET A 254 6.00 -13.91 10.39
CA MET A 254 6.72 -15.04 10.98
C MET A 254 5.87 -16.31 11.11
N GLN A 255 4.57 -16.19 11.37
CA GLN A 255 3.70 -17.34 11.64
C GLN A 255 2.88 -17.78 10.43
N SER A 256 2.63 -16.88 9.48
CA SER A 256 1.90 -17.23 8.26
C SER A 256 2.79 -18.00 7.28
N SER A 257 2.15 -18.68 6.33
CA SER A 257 2.84 -19.31 5.20
C SER A 257 3.28 -18.29 4.12
N CYS A 258 3.02 -16.99 4.28
CA CYS A 258 3.32 -15.98 3.26
C CYS A 258 4.83 -15.90 2.98
N MET A 259 5.64 -15.75 4.03
CA MET A 259 7.10 -15.66 3.94
C MET A 259 7.72 -16.92 3.34
N SER A 260 7.32 -18.10 3.84
CA SER A 260 7.84 -19.38 3.34
C SER A 260 7.45 -19.63 1.88
N THR A 261 6.24 -19.25 1.48
CA THR A 261 5.79 -19.32 0.07
C THR A 261 6.62 -18.40 -0.81
N ALA A 262 6.87 -17.16 -0.39
CA ALA A 262 7.69 -16.22 -1.15
C ALA A 262 9.14 -16.70 -1.29
N LEU A 263 9.75 -17.17 -0.20
CA LEU A 263 11.10 -17.72 -0.23
C LEU A 263 11.20 -18.99 -1.06
N GLN A 264 10.17 -19.85 -1.06
CA GLN A 264 10.12 -21.02 -1.93
C GLN A 264 10.10 -20.61 -3.40
N LEU A 265 9.21 -19.68 -3.79
CA LEU A 265 9.11 -19.17 -5.16
C LEU A 265 10.40 -18.49 -5.64
N LEU A 266 11.13 -17.79 -4.75
CA LEU A 266 12.42 -17.19 -5.07
C LEU A 266 13.55 -18.21 -5.31
N ASN A 267 13.46 -19.39 -4.68
CA ASN A 267 14.49 -20.42 -4.75
C ASN A 267 14.20 -21.49 -5.80
N ASP A 268 12.93 -21.71 -6.16
CA ASP A 268 12.53 -22.68 -7.17
C ASP A 268 12.86 -22.18 -8.58
N LYS A 269 14.08 -22.48 -9.04
CA LYS A 269 14.55 -22.17 -10.41
C LYS A 269 13.66 -22.78 -11.50
N GLU A 270 12.97 -23.89 -11.23
CA GLU A 270 12.07 -24.57 -12.17
C GLU A 270 10.66 -23.94 -12.19
N SER A 271 10.24 -23.30 -11.10
CA SER A 271 8.95 -22.59 -11.01
C SER A 271 8.90 -21.30 -11.84
N LEU A 272 10.07 -20.72 -12.14
CA LEU A 272 10.23 -19.56 -13.02
C LEU A 272 9.69 -19.83 -14.45
N ASN A 273 9.63 -21.10 -14.86
CA ASN A 273 9.07 -21.53 -16.15
C ASN A 273 7.60 -21.99 -16.08
N THR A 274 7.03 -22.14 -14.88
CA THR A 274 5.67 -22.68 -14.67
C THR A 274 4.72 -21.72 -13.95
N ALA A 275 5.10 -20.44 -13.80
CA ALA A 275 4.26 -19.36 -13.26
C ALA A 275 3.02 -19.00 -14.12
N SER A 276 2.56 -19.91 -14.99
CA SER A 276 1.19 -19.93 -15.47
C SER A 276 0.28 -20.55 -14.40
N GLN A 277 0.14 -19.88 -13.27
CA GLN A 277 -1.09 -20.02 -12.48
C GLN A 277 -2.20 -19.32 -13.27
N GLU A 278 -2.91 -20.09 -14.09
CA GLU A 278 -4.13 -19.65 -14.77
C GLU A 278 -5.16 -19.18 -13.73
N ALA A 279 -5.29 -17.85 -13.54
CA ALA A 279 -6.56 -17.14 -13.35
C ALA A 279 -6.35 -15.62 -13.10
N PHE A 280 -6.85 -14.83 -14.05
CA PHE A 280 -7.39 -13.47 -13.88
C PHE A 280 -6.47 -12.29 -13.51
N VAL A 281 -5.15 -12.39 -13.68
CA VAL A 281 -4.29 -11.19 -13.85
C VAL A 281 -3.68 -11.26 -15.23
N ALA A 282 -3.72 -10.15 -15.96
CA ALA A 282 -3.11 -10.02 -17.29
C ALA A 282 -1.67 -10.57 -17.27
N LYS A 283 -1.21 -11.10 -18.41
CA LYS A 283 0.12 -11.69 -18.64
C LYS A 283 1.31 -10.71 -18.41
N SER A 284 1.15 -9.65 -17.64
CA SER A 284 2.07 -8.50 -17.61
C SER A 284 3.25 -8.64 -16.66
N SER A 285 3.20 -9.52 -15.63
CA SER A 285 4.36 -9.80 -14.78
C SER A 285 4.39 -11.29 -14.41
N PRO A 286 5.55 -11.97 -14.50
CA PRO A 286 5.73 -13.34 -14.02
C PRO A 286 5.82 -13.43 -12.48
N TYR A 287 6.06 -12.32 -11.77
CA TYR A 287 6.33 -12.30 -10.32
C TYR A 287 5.45 -11.35 -9.47
N PRO A 288 4.15 -11.16 -9.74
CA PRO A 288 3.35 -10.14 -9.05
C PRO A 288 3.24 -10.37 -7.54
N PHE A 289 3.22 -11.62 -7.08
CA PHE A 289 3.24 -11.94 -5.64
C PHE A 289 4.57 -11.54 -4.99
N LEU A 290 5.70 -11.90 -5.60
CA LEU A 290 7.03 -11.60 -5.04
C LEU A 290 7.32 -10.11 -5.05
N GLN A 291 6.92 -9.41 -6.12
CA GLN A 291 7.02 -7.96 -6.23
C GLN A 291 6.24 -7.27 -5.08
N GLN A 292 4.97 -7.64 -4.89
CA GLN A 292 4.16 -7.06 -3.82
C GLN A 292 4.66 -7.42 -2.42
N TRP A 293 5.21 -8.63 -2.24
CA TRP A 293 5.78 -9.06 -0.98
C TRP A 293 7.06 -8.29 -0.64
N LEU A 294 7.96 -8.10 -1.61
CA LEU A 294 9.16 -7.27 -1.46
C LEU A 294 8.81 -5.81 -1.16
N LEU A 295 7.79 -5.28 -1.84
CA LEU A 295 7.27 -3.94 -1.60
C LEU A 295 6.81 -3.79 -0.15
N TYR A 296 5.92 -4.67 0.29
CA TYR A 296 5.42 -4.68 1.66
C TYR A 296 6.55 -4.82 2.69
N LEU A 297 7.52 -5.72 2.47
CA LEU A 297 8.67 -5.88 3.36
C LEU A 297 9.50 -4.60 3.46
N SER A 298 9.73 -3.90 2.35
CA SER A 298 10.47 -2.65 2.35
C SER A 298 9.76 -1.55 3.14
N GLN A 299 8.43 -1.42 2.96
CA GLN A 299 7.60 -0.45 3.69
C GLN A 299 7.56 -0.77 5.19
N MET A 300 7.35 -2.05 5.53
CA MET A 300 7.33 -2.54 6.91
C MET A 300 8.67 -2.36 7.61
N GLY A 301 9.78 -2.63 6.92
CA GLY A 301 11.13 -2.43 7.46
C GLY A 301 11.41 -0.96 7.80
N VAL A 302 11.02 -0.03 6.92
CA VAL A 302 11.12 1.40 7.21
C VAL A 302 10.28 1.78 8.43
N ALA A 303 9.01 1.39 8.45
CA ALA A 303 8.09 1.68 9.55
C ALA A 303 8.61 1.16 10.90
N PHE A 304 9.17 -0.05 10.90
CA PHE A 304 9.73 -0.66 12.10
C PHE A 304 10.97 0.10 12.63
N ILE A 305 11.88 0.51 11.74
CA ILE A 305 13.07 1.27 12.12
C ILE A 305 12.67 2.66 12.62
N GLU A 306 11.75 3.35 11.94
CA GLU A 306 11.21 4.66 12.35
C GLU A 306 10.58 4.57 13.75
N ALA A 307 9.71 3.57 13.99
CA ALA A 307 9.08 3.35 15.30
C ALA A 307 10.11 3.08 16.40
N SER A 308 11.10 2.23 16.12
CA SER A 308 12.17 1.88 17.07
C SER A 308 13.01 3.10 17.47
N LEU A 309 13.24 4.02 16.54
CA LEU A 309 13.97 5.26 16.81
C LEU A 309 13.14 6.25 17.65
N THR A 310 11.85 6.39 17.33
CA THR A 310 10.94 7.24 18.10
C THR A 310 10.79 6.75 19.54
N GLN A 311 10.69 5.43 19.73
CA GLN A 311 10.62 4.81 21.06
C GLN A 311 11.88 5.09 21.89
N THR A 312 13.07 5.03 21.28
CA THR A 312 14.33 5.26 22.01
C THR A 312 14.45 6.69 22.54
N LYS A 313 13.92 7.69 21.82
CA LYS A 313 13.93 9.09 22.27
C LYS A 313 13.03 9.33 23.47
N ARG A 314 12.01 8.48 23.70
CA ARG A 314 11.04 8.62 24.78
C ARG A 314 11.36 7.61 25.88
N ALA A 315 12.06 8.06 26.92
CA ALA A 315 12.68 7.25 27.98
C ALA A 315 11.75 6.32 28.79
N ASN A 316 10.43 6.33 28.58
CA ASN A 316 9.43 5.64 29.41
C ASN A 316 8.53 4.63 28.67
N TRP A 317 8.77 4.32 27.39
CA TRP A 317 7.86 3.43 26.68
C TRP A 317 8.10 1.95 26.97
N ILE A 318 6.99 1.19 27.10
CA ILE A 318 6.95 -0.27 26.95
C ILE A 318 7.70 -0.62 25.67
N THR A 319 8.93 -1.12 25.80
CA THR A 319 9.76 -1.64 24.70
C THR A 319 8.86 -2.43 23.76
N LEU A 320 8.98 -2.29 22.43
CA LEU A 320 8.39 -3.25 21.50
C LEU A 320 8.83 -4.65 21.96
N GLN A 321 7.99 -5.30 22.76
CA GLN A 321 8.24 -6.62 23.33
C GLN A 321 7.84 -7.60 22.25
N ALA A 322 8.44 -7.49 21.07
CA ALA A 322 8.24 -8.47 20.02
C ALA A 322 8.68 -9.82 20.60
N PRO A 323 7.75 -10.76 20.92
CA PRO A 323 8.05 -11.89 21.80
C PRO A 323 9.01 -12.94 21.21
N CYS A 324 9.56 -12.71 20.02
CA CYS A 324 10.36 -13.68 19.27
C CYS A 324 11.46 -13.08 18.38
N LEU A 325 11.73 -11.78 18.45
CA LEU A 325 12.74 -11.12 17.60
C LEU A 325 14.12 -11.21 18.25
N THR A 326 14.64 -12.42 18.47
CA THR A 326 16.09 -12.55 18.32
C THR A 326 16.35 -12.36 16.83
N ALA A 327 17.10 -11.33 16.45
CA ALA A 327 17.44 -11.05 15.05
C ALA A 327 18.14 -12.24 14.33
N ALA A 328 18.45 -13.31 15.08
CA ALA A 328 18.85 -14.63 14.59
C ALA A 328 17.76 -15.34 13.76
N SER A 329 16.48 -15.30 14.14
CA SER A 329 15.43 -16.10 13.46
C SER A 329 15.11 -15.59 12.05
N TRP A 330 15.26 -14.28 11.80
CA TRP A 330 15.05 -13.67 10.48
C TRP A 330 16.15 -13.99 9.48
N ILE A 331 17.37 -14.27 9.96
CA ILE A 331 18.54 -14.54 9.10
C ILE A 331 18.73 -16.03 8.89
N GLU A 332 18.23 -16.86 9.81
CA GLU A 332 18.07 -18.29 9.58
C GLU A 332 17.14 -18.57 8.38
N GLN A 333 16.18 -17.68 8.11
CA GLN A 333 15.43 -17.64 6.86
C GLN A 333 16.21 -16.81 5.83
N LYS A 334 16.83 -17.46 4.84
CA LYS A 334 17.64 -16.79 3.81
C LYS A 334 16.84 -15.71 3.07
N LEU A 335 17.06 -14.43 3.40
CA LEU A 335 16.58 -13.29 2.62
C LEU A 335 17.10 -13.36 1.16
N PRO A 336 16.37 -12.77 0.19
CA PRO A 336 16.77 -12.84 -1.21
C PRO A 336 18.12 -12.16 -1.43
N SER A 337 18.98 -12.77 -2.26
CA SER A 337 20.19 -12.09 -2.70
C SER A 337 19.84 -10.87 -3.56
N ARG A 338 20.79 -9.96 -3.72
CA ARG A 338 20.66 -8.79 -4.59
C ARG A 338 20.34 -9.17 -6.04
N GLN A 339 20.90 -10.26 -6.54
CA GLN A 339 20.60 -10.80 -7.86
C GLN A 339 19.16 -11.32 -7.97
N GLN A 340 18.68 -12.04 -6.94
CA GLN A 340 17.29 -12.51 -6.90
C GLN A 340 16.31 -11.34 -6.81
N LEU A 341 16.68 -10.29 -6.06
CA LEU A 341 15.90 -9.06 -5.95
C LEU A 341 15.67 -8.42 -7.33
N PHE A 342 16.73 -8.16 -8.09
CA PHE A 342 16.61 -7.55 -9.41
C PHE A 342 15.97 -8.47 -10.46
N ALA A 343 16.15 -9.79 -10.36
CA ALA A 343 15.46 -10.74 -11.24
C ALA A 343 13.92 -10.68 -11.10
N VAL A 344 13.42 -10.28 -9.94
CA VAL A 344 11.98 -10.11 -9.67
C VAL A 344 11.52 -8.67 -9.97
N LEU A 345 12.30 -7.67 -9.58
CA LEU A 345 11.87 -6.27 -9.65
C LEU A 345 11.94 -5.68 -11.06
N ALA A 346 12.85 -6.13 -11.92
CA ALA A 346 13.07 -5.54 -13.25
C ALA A 346 11.85 -5.59 -14.21
N GLU A 347 10.81 -6.36 -13.88
CA GLU A 347 9.58 -6.46 -14.68
C GLU A 347 8.61 -5.28 -14.48
N GLN A 348 8.70 -4.56 -13.36
CA GLN A 348 7.81 -3.43 -13.03
C GLN A 348 8.61 -2.28 -12.42
N ASP A 349 8.86 -1.23 -13.21
CA ASP A 349 9.71 -0.11 -12.83
C ASP A 349 9.19 0.62 -11.58
N ASP A 350 7.88 0.85 -11.48
CA ASP A 350 7.24 1.51 -10.34
C ASP A 350 7.51 0.76 -9.02
N VAL A 351 7.29 -0.55 -9.01
CA VAL A 351 7.55 -1.40 -7.84
C VAL A 351 9.04 -1.49 -7.53
N MET A 352 9.90 -1.63 -8.55
CA MET A 352 11.35 -1.66 -8.37
C MET A 352 11.84 -0.39 -7.67
N ILE A 353 11.44 0.77 -8.18
CA ILE A 353 11.85 2.06 -7.62
C ILE A 353 11.31 2.24 -6.20
N GLU A 354 10.07 1.84 -5.91
CA GLU A 354 9.51 1.96 -4.57
C GLU A 354 10.23 1.05 -3.55
N VAL A 355 10.56 -0.18 -3.92
CA VAL A 355 11.35 -1.10 -3.09
C VAL A 355 12.76 -0.55 -2.82
N LEU A 356 13.46 -0.09 -3.86
CA LEU A 356 14.79 0.53 -3.73
C LEU A 356 14.75 1.78 -2.85
N ASN A 357 13.66 2.54 -2.96
CA ASN A 357 13.39 3.70 -2.11
C ASN A 357 13.23 3.30 -0.64
N GLY A 358 12.43 2.26 -0.35
CA GLY A 358 12.25 1.70 0.98
C GLY A 358 13.58 1.23 1.60
N ILE A 359 14.38 0.46 0.84
CA ILE A 359 15.69 -0.01 1.29
C ILE A 359 16.65 1.15 1.58
N THR A 360 16.68 2.16 0.71
CA THR A 360 17.53 3.35 0.90
C THR A 360 17.09 4.16 2.13
N ARG A 361 15.78 4.27 2.38
CA ARG A 361 15.26 4.89 3.61
C ARG A 361 15.70 4.15 4.86
N MET A 362 15.62 2.82 4.86
CA MET A 362 16.13 2.01 5.97
C MET A 362 17.63 2.28 6.20
N ALA A 363 18.44 2.30 5.15
CA ALA A 363 19.88 2.58 5.27
C ALA A 363 20.15 3.98 5.87
N VAL A 364 19.45 5.02 5.42
CA VAL A 364 19.59 6.38 5.96
C VAL A 364 19.20 6.47 7.43
N LEU A 365 18.13 5.78 7.84
CA LEU A 365 17.68 5.73 9.23
C LEU A 365 18.69 5.01 10.12
N VAL A 366 19.25 3.89 9.64
CA VAL A 366 20.29 3.13 10.33
C VAL A 366 21.56 3.97 10.50
N ASP A 367 21.98 4.67 9.44
CA ASP A 367 23.14 5.57 9.48
C ASP A 367 22.97 6.67 10.54
N SER A 368 21.74 7.18 10.70
CA SER A 368 21.41 8.25 11.65
C SER A 368 21.26 7.75 13.09
N ALA A 369 21.00 6.46 13.30
CA ALA A 369 20.69 5.87 14.60
C ALA A 369 21.91 5.59 15.50
N GLY A 370 23.12 5.57 14.93
CA GLY A 370 24.35 5.26 15.66
C GLY A 370 24.36 3.85 16.29
N SER A 371 25.02 3.71 17.45
CA SER A 371 25.29 2.41 18.10
C SER A 371 24.05 1.66 18.61
N ILE A 372 22.90 2.33 18.75
CA ILE A 372 21.75 1.77 19.48
C ILE A 372 21.05 0.66 18.66
N LEU A 373 20.68 0.96 17.41
CA LEU A 373 20.09 -0.05 16.53
C LEU A 373 21.11 -1.14 16.16
N ALA A 374 22.37 -0.74 15.99
CA ALA A 374 23.46 -1.67 15.72
C ALA A 374 23.64 -2.71 16.85
N GLN A 375 23.38 -2.33 18.11
CA GLN A 375 23.43 -3.29 19.23
C GLN A 375 22.19 -4.20 19.27
N ARG A 376 20.99 -3.66 19.03
CA ARG A 376 19.73 -4.40 19.17
C ARG A 376 19.45 -5.33 17.98
N TYR A 377 19.86 -4.94 16.77
CA TYR A 377 19.56 -5.63 15.51
C TYR A 377 20.82 -5.91 14.69
N SER A 378 21.95 -6.19 15.35
CA SER A 378 23.29 -6.30 14.74
C SER A 378 23.34 -7.13 13.46
N SER A 379 22.65 -8.28 13.46
CA SER A 379 22.65 -9.22 12.34
C SER A 379 21.83 -8.71 11.15
N PHE A 380 20.67 -8.08 11.39
CA PHE A 380 19.86 -7.44 10.35
C PHE A 380 20.59 -6.24 9.74
N ILE A 381 21.22 -5.41 10.59
CA ILE A 381 22.02 -4.27 10.16
C ILE A 381 23.23 -4.73 9.33
N ALA A 382 23.90 -5.82 9.74
CA ALA A 382 24.97 -6.40 8.96
C ALA A 382 24.49 -6.80 7.57
N HIS A 383 23.38 -7.54 7.46
CA HIS A 383 22.82 -7.94 6.17
C HIS A 383 22.43 -6.74 5.29
N MET A 384 21.77 -5.72 5.87
CA MET A 384 21.41 -4.48 5.17
C MET A 384 22.64 -3.71 4.65
N THR A 385 23.75 -3.72 5.40
CA THR A 385 24.97 -2.97 5.03
C THR A 385 25.90 -3.73 4.08
N THR A 386 25.68 -5.03 3.89
CA THR A 386 26.43 -5.88 2.97
C THR A 386 25.63 -6.21 1.70
N GLU A 387 24.50 -6.91 1.84
CA GLU A 387 23.75 -7.44 0.70
C GLU A 387 22.91 -6.35 0.03
N TYR A 388 22.24 -5.52 0.84
CA TYR A 388 21.37 -4.43 0.41
C TYR A 388 22.01 -3.05 0.56
N ASP A 389 23.33 -2.98 0.35
CA ASP A 389 24.00 -1.69 0.34
C ASP A 389 23.44 -0.78 -0.77
N SER A 390 23.07 0.45 -0.42
CA SER A 390 22.39 1.35 -1.35
C SER A 390 23.24 1.74 -2.56
N ASP A 391 24.57 1.74 -2.45
CA ASP A 391 25.44 2.10 -3.57
C ASP A 391 25.52 0.95 -4.58
N LEU A 392 25.63 -0.28 -4.08
CA LEU A 392 25.60 -1.48 -4.93
C LEU A 392 24.22 -1.69 -5.57
N LEU A 393 23.14 -1.44 -4.84
CA LEU A 393 21.78 -1.51 -5.38
C LEU A 393 21.53 -0.47 -6.48
N PHE A 394 22.02 0.77 -6.31
CA PHE A 394 21.94 1.77 -7.38
C PHE A 394 22.78 1.34 -8.60
N ALA A 395 23.93 0.72 -8.38
CA ALA A 395 24.75 0.21 -9.48
C ALA A 395 24.05 -0.94 -10.23
N ASP A 396 23.37 -1.85 -9.53
CA ASP A 396 22.55 -2.89 -10.18
C ASP A 396 21.35 -2.30 -10.93
N LEU A 397 20.73 -1.23 -10.42
CA LEU A 397 19.71 -0.49 -11.17
C LEU A 397 20.32 0.06 -12.47
N VAL A 398 21.46 0.73 -12.39
CA VAL A 398 22.16 1.26 -13.57
C VAL A 398 22.48 0.15 -14.58
N ASP A 399 22.94 -1.02 -14.12
CA ASP A 399 23.20 -2.17 -14.98
C ASP A 399 21.90 -2.74 -15.57
N THR A 400 20.80 -2.78 -14.80
CA THR A 400 19.47 -3.23 -15.26
C THR A 400 18.91 -2.32 -16.35
N LEU A 401 19.14 -1.01 -16.26
CA LEU A 401 18.78 -0.03 -17.29
C LEU A 401 19.77 -0.03 -18.48
N GLY A 402 20.68 -1.00 -18.58
CA GLY A 402 21.67 -1.08 -19.67
C GLY A 402 22.70 0.05 -19.67
N ARG A 403 22.87 0.75 -18.54
CA ARG A 403 23.69 1.96 -18.39
C ARG A 403 23.24 3.11 -19.31
N ASP A 404 21.98 3.10 -19.73
CA ASP A 404 21.43 4.16 -20.55
C ASP A 404 20.82 5.26 -19.68
N HIS A 405 21.52 6.39 -19.62
CA HIS A 405 21.04 7.61 -18.97
C HIS A 405 19.70 8.14 -19.49
N LEU A 406 19.30 7.82 -20.74
CA LEU A 406 18.01 8.24 -21.28
C LEU A 406 16.85 7.46 -20.64
N VAL A 407 17.04 6.17 -20.37
CA VAL A 407 16.04 5.37 -19.66
C VAL A 407 15.89 5.87 -18.21
N LEU A 408 17.02 6.19 -17.55
CA LEU A 408 17.00 6.81 -16.23
C LEU A 408 16.27 8.16 -16.23
N LEU A 409 16.47 8.95 -17.29
CA LEU A 409 15.80 10.24 -17.48
C LEU A 409 14.30 10.08 -17.71
N ASP A 410 13.88 9.09 -18.50
CA ASP A 410 12.47 8.78 -18.73
C ASP A 410 11.77 8.42 -17.41
N LEU A 411 12.41 7.61 -16.56
CA LEU A 411 11.93 7.31 -15.22
C LEU A 411 11.81 8.57 -14.35
N LEU A 412 12.77 9.49 -14.44
CA LEU A 412 12.77 10.76 -13.68
C LEU A 412 11.68 11.75 -14.13
N ILE A 413 11.30 11.71 -15.41
CA ILE A 413 10.28 12.59 -16.00
C ILE A 413 8.88 12.00 -15.82
N SER A 414 8.77 10.67 -15.76
CA SER A 414 7.51 9.97 -15.52
C SER A 414 6.88 10.35 -14.18
N ASN A 415 5.58 10.60 -14.20
CA ASN A 415 4.75 10.81 -13.00
C ASN A 415 4.22 9.49 -12.41
N GLU A 416 4.50 8.36 -13.06
CA GLU A 416 4.04 7.03 -12.64
C GLU A 416 4.98 6.41 -11.61
N THR A 417 6.24 6.87 -11.52
CA THR A 417 7.24 6.31 -10.62
C THR A 417 7.67 7.31 -9.54
N GLN A 418 8.11 6.80 -8.39
CA GLN A 418 8.73 7.62 -7.33
C GLN A 418 10.23 7.88 -7.60
N MET A 419 10.67 7.83 -8.86
CA MET A 419 12.10 7.84 -9.21
C MET A 419 12.81 9.10 -8.73
N LEU A 420 12.18 10.28 -8.88
CA LEU A 420 12.77 11.53 -8.40
C LEU A 420 13.04 11.50 -6.89
N GLU A 421 12.11 10.95 -6.11
CA GLU A 421 12.25 10.88 -4.65
C GLU A 421 13.38 9.92 -4.26
N TYR A 422 13.37 8.71 -4.84
CA TYR A 422 14.43 7.73 -4.65
C TYR A 422 15.79 8.30 -5.04
N PHE A 423 15.89 8.89 -6.23
CA PHE A 423 17.14 9.39 -6.77
C PHE A 423 17.70 10.54 -5.93
N MET A 424 16.87 11.51 -5.54
CA MET A 424 17.30 12.60 -4.66
C MET A 424 17.78 12.11 -3.30
N ARG A 425 17.15 11.05 -2.76
CA ARG A 425 17.54 10.42 -1.50
C ARG A 425 18.86 9.68 -1.63
N TYR A 426 19.03 8.90 -2.70
CA TYR A 426 20.27 8.21 -3.04
C TYR A 426 21.44 9.21 -3.21
N LEU A 427 21.28 10.21 -4.08
CA LEU A 427 22.32 11.22 -4.34
C LEU A 427 22.74 11.95 -3.06
N ARG A 428 21.78 12.24 -2.15
CA ARG A 428 22.10 12.86 -0.86
C ARG A 428 22.96 11.94 0.01
N ARG A 429 22.63 10.65 0.05
CA ARG A 429 23.42 9.66 0.81
C ARG A 429 24.82 9.49 0.20
N LEU A 430 24.89 9.36 -1.13
CA LEU A 430 26.15 9.24 -1.89
C LEU A 430 27.08 10.42 -1.60
N SER A 431 26.60 11.66 -1.70
CA SER A 431 27.41 12.84 -1.42
C SER A 431 27.86 12.93 0.04
N THR A 432 26.98 12.56 0.99
CA THR A 432 27.28 12.64 2.43
C THR A 432 28.31 11.58 2.86
N ARG A 433 28.35 10.44 2.16
CA ARG A 433 29.23 9.30 2.48
C ARG A 433 30.23 9.00 1.37
N TRP A 434 30.61 10.03 0.60
CA TRP A 434 31.40 9.90 -0.63
C TRP A 434 32.60 8.95 -0.49
N GLY A 435 33.46 9.13 0.51
CA GLY A 435 34.65 8.28 0.66
C GLY A 435 34.36 6.79 0.89
N ILE A 436 33.24 6.46 1.56
CA ILE A 436 32.82 5.06 1.77
C ILE A 436 32.18 4.52 0.48
N SER A 437 31.29 5.30 -0.13
CA SER A 437 30.58 4.92 -1.36
C SER A 437 31.52 4.77 -2.55
N LYS A 438 32.48 5.69 -2.74
CA LYS A 438 33.56 5.62 -3.74
C LYS A 438 34.30 4.30 -3.60
N ARG A 439 34.81 3.99 -2.40
CA ARG A 439 35.56 2.74 -2.16
C ARG A 439 34.74 1.49 -2.46
N LYS A 440 33.47 1.46 -2.05
CA LYS A 440 32.56 0.33 -2.34
C LYS A 440 32.38 0.12 -3.84
N LEU A 441 31.99 1.19 -4.56
CA LEU A 441 31.79 1.14 -6.01
C LEU A 441 33.08 0.82 -6.78
N GLN A 442 34.25 1.24 -6.29
CA GLN A 442 35.55 0.88 -6.87
C GLN A 442 35.88 -0.59 -6.65
N THR A 443 35.60 -1.13 -5.46
CA THR A 443 35.87 -2.53 -5.12
C THR A 443 35.08 -3.47 -6.04
N ASP A 444 33.87 -3.07 -6.43
CA ASP A 444 33.02 -3.81 -7.38
C ASP A 444 33.22 -3.37 -8.86
N GLU A 445 34.22 -2.53 -9.17
CA GLU A 445 34.52 -2.03 -10.52
C GLU A 445 33.35 -1.31 -11.23
N ARG A 446 32.43 -0.71 -10.46
CA ARG A 446 31.21 -0.06 -11.00
C ARG A 446 31.20 1.46 -10.88
N LEU A 447 32.20 2.05 -10.21
CA LEU A 447 32.28 3.51 -10.03
C LEU A 447 32.18 4.26 -11.37
N GLU A 448 33.01 3.89 -12.33
CA GLU A 448 33.05 4.52 -13.66
C GLU A 448 31.70 4.46 -14.38
N GLY A 449 31.06 3.29 -14.36
CA GLY A 449 29.74 3.10 -14.98
C GLY A 449 28.67 3.99 -14.35
N VAL A 450 28.62 4.00 -13.02
CA VAL A 450 27.67 4.82 -12.24
C VAL A 450 27.89 6.30 -12.51
N MET A 451 29.14 6.80 -12.37
CA MET A 451 29.45 8.21 -12.56
C MET A 451 29.20 8.67 -13.99
N SER A 452 29.53 7.83 -14.98
CA SER A 452 29.25 8.11 -16.39
C SER A 452 27.76 8.31 -16.67
N VAL A 453 26.89 7.49 -16.07
CA VAL A 453 25.44 7.65 -16.16
C VAL A 453 24.96 8.91 -15.46
N LEU A 454 25.43 9.19 -14.24
CA LEU A 454 25.04 10.39 -13.48
C LEU A 454 25.41 11.68 -14.21
N ILE A 455 26.62 11.78 -14.75
CA ILE A 455 27.11 12.95 -15.48
C ILE A 455 26.30 13.16 -16.76
N ARG A 456 26.08 12.10 -17.55
CA ARG A 456 25.27 12.21 -18.77
C ARG A 456 23.81 12.58 -18.48
N THR A 457 23.24 12.01 -17.42
CA THR A 457 21.89 12.36 -16.96
C THR A 457 21.80 13.84 -16.61
N ARG A 458 22.79 14.39 -15.88
CA ARG A 458 22.84 15.82 -15.58
C ARG A 458 22.87 16.67 -16.85
N LEU A 459 23.76 16.36 -17.79
CA LEU A 459 23.90 17.12 -19.03
C LEU A 459 22.60 17.13 -19.85
N GLU A 460 21.88 16.01 -19.86
CA GLU A 460 20.59 15.93 -20.57
C GLU A 460 19.48 16.68 -19.84
N ILE A 461 19.44 16.65 -18.51
CA ILE A 461 18.55 17.52 -17.73
C ILE A 461 18.82 19.00 -18.04
N ASP A 462 20.09 19.43 -18.06
CA ASP A 462 20.46 20.82 -18.37
C ASP A 462 19.97 21.23 -19.78
N ARG A 463 20.06 20.33 -20.77
CA ARG A 463 19.51 20.55 -22.12
C ARG A 463 18.00 20.70 -22.11
N LEU A 464 17.28 19.81 -21.43
CA LEU A 464 15.82 19.87 -21.33
C LEU A 464 15.34 21.11 -20.58
N VAL A 465 16.05 21.53 -19.53
CA VAL A 465 15.76 22.77 -18.79
C VAL A 465 15.97 24.00 -19.68
N ALA A 466 17.08 24.06 -20.41
CA ALA A 466 17.35 25.15 -21.35
C ALA A 466 16.32 25.23 -22.48
N ALA A 467 15.71 24.10 -22.84
CA ALA A 467 14.63 24.01 -23.82
C ALA A 467 13.22 24.19 -23.24
N GLU A 468 13.08 24.43 -21.93
CA GLU A 468 11.78 24.50 -21.22
C GLU A 468 10.93 23.21 -21.34
N LEU A 469 11.57 22.05 -21.51
CA LEU A 469 10.91 20.74 -21.68
C LEU A 469 10.91 19.87 -20.42
N PHE A 470 11.60 20.28 -19.36
CA PHE A 470 11.69 19.50 -18.14
C PHE A 470 10.46 19.75 -17.23
N PRO A 471 9.76 18.71 -16.75
CA PRO A 471 8.40 18.84 -16.19
C PRO A 471 8.31 19.52 -14.82
N TYR A 472 9.43 19.76 -14.14
CA TYR A 472 9.46 20.37 -12.81
C TYR A 472 10.75 21.19 -12.58
N GLY A 473 10.85 21.86 -11.42
CA GLY A 473 12.04 22.65 -11.08
C GLY A 473 13.28 21.78 -10.84
N ALA A 474 14.13 21.60 -11.86
CA ALA A 474 15.31 20.73 -11.81
C ALA A 474 16.46 21.24 -10.92
N GLY A 475 16.45 22.51 -10.51
CA GLY A 475 17.59 23.16 -9.84
C GLY A 475 18.14 22.46 -8.59
N PRO A 476 17.32 21.84 -7.71
CA PRO A 476 17.83 21.03 -6.60
C PRO A 476 18.53 19.74 -7.05
N LEU A 477 18.06 19.13 -8.14
CA LEU A 477 18.60 17.89 -8.71
C LEU A 477 19.94 18.15 -9.42
N THR A 478 19.98 19.13 -10.32
CA THR A 478 21.20 19.47 -11.08
C THR A 478 22.33 19.93 -10.16
N ARG A 479 22.05 20.77 -9.15
CA ARG A 479 23.05 21.16 -8.14
C ARG A 479 23.65 19.97 -7.39
N ARG A 480 22.85 18.94 -7.11
CA ARG A 480 23.31 17.76 -6.37
C ARG A 480 24.17 16.85 -7.25
N LEU A 481 23.78 16.67 -8.52
CA LEU A 481 24.57 15.95 -9.50
C LEU A 481 25.92 16.64 -9.73
N LEU A 482 25.94 17.97 -9.89
CA LEU A 482 27.18 18.76 -10.01
C LEU A 482 28.10 18.59 -8.80
N ALA A 483 27.55 18.62 -7.58
CA ALA A 483 28.36 18.43 -6.37
C ALA A 483 28.99 17.03 -6.32
N ILE A 484 28.30 16.00 -6.81
CA ILE A 484 28.82 14.63 -6.86
C ILE A 484 29.88 14.48 -7.96
N GLU A 485 29.68 15.12 -9.11
CA GLU A 485 30.67 15.20 -10.19
C GLU A 485 31.98 15.85 -9.71
N GLN A 486 31.89 16.97 -8.99
CA GLN A 486 33.05 17.63 -8.38
C GLN A 486 33.78 16.71 -7.39
N LEU A 487 33.05 16.03 -6.51
CA LEU A 487 33.64 15.05 -5.57
C LEU A 487 34.37 13.90 -6.28
N TYR A 488 33.90 13.53 -7.48
CA TYR A 488 34.54 12.51 -8.30
C TYR A 488 35.80 13.02 -8.98
N GLU A 489 35.76 14.21 -9.58
CA GLU A 489 36.91 14.86 -10.23
C GLU A 489 38.03 15.17 -9.22
N ASP A 490 37.70 15.80 -8.09
CA ASP A 490 38.68 16.17 -7.05
C ASP A 490 39.41 14.94 -6.47
N SER A 491 38.75 13.78 -6.51
CA SER A 491 39.30 12.54 -5.98
C SER A 491 40.21 11.79 -6.96
N GLY A 492 40.28 12.23 -8.22
CA GLY A 492 41.20 11.69 -9.24
C GLY A 492 42.63 12.22 -9.11
N ASP A 493 42.79 13.40 -8.51
CA ASP A 493 44.12 14.03 -8.33
C ASP A 493 44.91 13.41 -7.16
N ASP A 494 44.25 12.99 -6.07
CA ASP A 494 44.90 12.35 -4.91
C ASP A 494 45.48 10.95 -5.23
N ASP A 495 44.85 10.22 -6.15
CA ASP A 495 45.30 8.89 -6.59
C ASP A 495 46.47 9.00 -7.61
N ALA A 496 46.65 10.16 -8.25
CA ALA A 496 47.73 10.44 -9.19
C ALA A 496 49.03 10.92 -8.52
N GLU A 497 48.97 11.47 -7.29
CA GLU A 497 50.15 11.86 -6.50
C GLU A 497 50.75 10.71 -5.66
N GLN A 498 50.10 9.54 -5.63
CA GLN A 498 50.60 8.34 -4.92
C GLN A 498 51.21 7.26 -5.83
N LEU A 499 51.36 7.56 -7.13
CA LEU A 499 52.13 6.79 -8.12
C LEU A 499 53.42 7.54 -8.49
#